data_AF-A0A7X7AG20-F1
#
_entry.id   AF-A0A7X7AG20-F1
#
_cell.length_a   1.000
_cell.length_b   1.000
_cell.length_c   1.000
_cell.angle_alpha   90.00
_cell.angle_beta   90.00
_cell.angle_gamma   90.00
#
_symmetry.space_group_name_H-M   'P 1'
#
loop_
_entity.id
_entity.type
_entity.pdbx_description
1 polymer ?
#
loop_
_entity_poly.entity_id
_entity_poly.type
_entity_poly.pdbx_seq_one_letter_code
_entity_poly.pdbx_strand_id
1 'polypeptide(L)'
;AGTQRLRDVINKGVTEDDLFAAAEAAFEEGWSSLKLYFMIGLPTEEMTDLDGIVALARRVADLGTAAARRGRFKKRVHVTVSVSNFVPKAHTPFQWEGQHPIEELKAKQEYLRQRLRDKRISYNWHEAELSFWEAVIARGDRRLGPALEKAWQKGCRFDGWSEYFQSVKWREAMAETGLNPEFYANRQIPLTDILPWDHLSSGVTRDYLADEYRAAMSGITTEDCRLAGCTTCGVCAALGVNLNLTSLGRDESGNVSVSDRI
;
A
#
# COMPACT_ATOMS: atom_id res chain seq x y z
N ALA A 1 6.42 -2.75 2.61
CA ALA A 1 7.77 -2.90 2.03
C ALA A 1 8.70 -3.58 3.02
N GLY A 2 9.48 -4.56 2.55
CA GLY A 2 10.38 -5.37 3.37
C GLY A 2 11.76 -4.79 3.62
N THR A 3 12.20 -3.81 2.83
CA THR A 3 13.52 -3.17 2.95
C THR A 3 13.38 -1.66 3.11
N GLN A 4 14.47 -0.98 3.48
CA GLN A 4 14.49 0.48 3.52
C GLN A 4 14.29 1.08 2.13
N ARG A 5 15.03 0.58 1.12
CA ARG A 5 14.88 0.98 -0.28
C ARG A 5 13.42 1.00 -0.75
N LEU A 6 12.68 -0.09 -0.52
CA LEU A 6 11.29 -0.17 -0.97
C LEU A 6 10.34 0.65 -0.07
N ARG A 7 10.69 0.93 1.19
CA ARG A 7 9.96 1.89 2.04
C ARG A 7 10.13 3.32 1.53
N ASP A 8 11.32 3.65 1.03
CA ASP A 8 11.65 4.96 0.47
C ASP A 8 10.91 5.17 -0.86
N VAL A 9 10.88 4.15 -1.74
CA VAL A 9 10.10 4.17 -2.99
C VAL A 9 8.62 4.50 -2.75
N ILE A 10 7.99 3.90 -1.74
CA ILE A 10 6.58 4.19 -1.40
C ILE A 10 6.40 5.37 -0.45
N ASN A 11 7.47 6.13 -0.20
CA ASN A 11 7.56 7.28 0.69
C ASN A 11 6.91 7.08 2.07
N LYS A 12 7.21 5.94 2.73
CA LYS A 12 6.59 5.59 4.03
C LYS A 12 7.09 6.46 5.19
N GLY A 13 8.28 7.06 5.06
CA GLY A 13 8.88 7.93 6.09
C GLY A 13 9.22 7.24 7.41
N VAL A 14 9.41 5.90 7.41
CA VAL A 14 9.73 5.10 8.60
C VAL A 14 10.97 4.27 8.32
N THR A 15 11.96 4.37 9.22
CA THR A 15 13.20 3.61 9.12
C THR A 15 13.07 2.20 9.69
N GLU A 16 14.06 1.36 9.42
CA GLU A 16 14.16 0.06 10.08
C GLU A 16 14.32 0.17 11.60
N ASP A 17 15.11 1.15 12.05
CA ASP A 17 15.35 1.37 13.47
C ASP A 17 14.09 1.84 14.20
N ASP A 18 13.29 2.71 13.58
CA ASP A 18 11.99 3.13 14.13
C ASP A 18 11.07 1.92 14.36
N LEU A 19 11.03 0.99 13.40
CA LEU A 19 10.22 -0.23 13.50
C LEU A 19 10.67 -1.09 14.68
N PHE A 20 11.97 -1.31 14.84
CA PHE A 20 12.49 -2.13 15.92
C PHE A 20 12.39 -1.47 17.29
N ALA A 21 12.62 -0.16 17.38
CA ALA A 21 12.42 0.60 18.59
C ALA A 21 10.95 0.52 19.06
N ALA A 22 10.00 0.70 18.14
CA ALA A 22 8.57 0.58 18.45
C ALA A 22 8.19 -0.85 18.87
N ALA A 23 8.73 -1.87 18.20
CA ALA A 23 8.48 -3.27 18.56
C ALA A 23 9.06 -3.63 19.93
N GLU A 24 10.30 -3.22 20.22
CA GLU A 24 10.95 -3.45 21.51
C GLU A 24 10.18 -2.76 22.63
N ALA A 25 9.80 -1.50 22.46
CA ALA A 25 8.99 -0.78 23.45
C ALA A 25 7.68 -1.53 23.76
N ALA A 26 6.97 -2.02 22.74
CA ALA A 26 5.76 -2.81 22.95
C ALA A 26 6.04 -4.10 23.75
N PHE A 27 7.10 -4.84 23.44
CA PHE A 27 7.43 -6.05 24.18
C PHE A 27 7.87 -5.78 25.62
N GLU A 28 8.57 -4.67 25.88
CA GLU A 28 8.99 -4.27 27.22
C GLU A 28 7.80 -3.86 28.10
N GLU A 29 6.73 -3.35 27.49
CA GLU A 29 5.43 -3.07 28.13
C GLU A 29 4.52 -4.32 28.28
N GLY A 30 5.05 -5.51 28.01
CA GLY A 30 4.37 -6.78 28.29
C GLY A 30 3.44 -7.28 27.18
N TRP A 31 3.41 -6.61 26.02
CA TRP A 31 2.70 -7.14 24.84
C TRP A 31 3.40 -8.40 24.36
N SER A 32 2.66 -9.48 24.08
CA SER A 32 3.22 -10.75 23.60
C SER A 32 2.92 -11.03 22.13
N SER A 33 2.19 -10.15 21.45
CA SER A 33 1.75 -10.33 20.08
C SER A 33 1.82 -9.04 19.29
N LEU A 34 2.41 -9.08 18.09
CA LEU A 34 2.46 -7.96 17.14
C LEU A 34 1.97 -8.40 15.76
N LYS A 35 1.37 -7.48 15.02
CA LYS A 35 0.96 -7.69 13.62
C LYS A 35 1.71 -6.74 12.70
N LEU A 36 2.40 -7.30 11.72
CA LEU A 36 3.16 -6.59 10.70
C LEU A 36 2.39 -6.62 9.38
N TYR A 37 2.20 -5.45 8.78
CA TYR A 37 1.51 -5.29 7.51
C TYR A 37 2.52 -4.97 6.40
N PHE A 38 2.50 -5.80 5.37
CA PHE A 38 3.33 -5.66 4.18
C PHE A 38 2.46 -5.69 2.93
N MET A 39 3.04 -5.25 1.83
CA MET A 39 2.47 -5.31 0.50
C MET A 39 3.53 -5.91 -0.42
N ILE A 40 3.11 -6.76 -1.37
CA ILE A 40 3.94 -7.32 -2.43
C ILE A 40 3.45 -6.86 -3.81
N GLY A 41 4.31 -6.95 -4.82
CA GLY A 41 4.02 -6.46 -6.18
C GLY A 41 4.10 -4.94 -6.29
N LEU A 42 4.82 -4.29 -5.38
CA LEU A 42 5.07 -2.86 -5.44
C LEU A 42 5.98 -2.51 -6.64
N PRO A 43 5.87 -1.28 -7.19
CA PRO A 43 6.78 -0.82 -8.22
C PRO A 43 8.24 -0.90 -7.76
N THR A 44 9.13 -1.33 -8.65
CA THR A 44 10.57 -1.60 -8.39
C THR A 44 10.85 -2.73 -7.38
N GLU A 45 9.86 -3.51 -6.94
CA GLU A 45 10.09 -4.61 -5.99
C GLU A 45 10.98 -5.71 -6.58
N GLU A 46 11.98 -6.11 -5.79
CA GLU A 46 12.91 -7.20 -6.08
C GLU A 46 12.73 -8.36 -5.09
N MET A 47 13.28 -9.53 -5.42
CA MET A 47 13.24 -10.69 -4.52
C MET A 47 13.94 -10.44 -3.17
N THR A 48 14.95 -9.57 -3.15
CA THR A 48 15.63 -9.13 -1.93
C THR A 48 14.68 -8.40 -0.97
N ASP A 49 13.61 -7.77 -1.48
CA ASP A 49 12.61 -7.12 -0.63
C ASP A 49 11.71 -8.13 0.07
N LEU A 50 11.42 -9.26 -0.57
CA LEU A 50 10.69 -10.37 0.05
C LEU A 50 11.55 -11.02 1.14
N ASP A 51 12.85 -11.17 0.92
CA ASP A 51 13.78 -11.61 1.96
C ASP A 51 13.81 -10.62 3.13
N GLY A 52 13.72 -9.31 2.84
CA GLY A 52 13.56 -8.27 3.85
C GLY A 52 12.31 -8.45 4.72
N ILE A 53 11.16 -8.81 4.15
CA ILE A 53 9.94 -9.15 4.92
C ILE A 53 10.23 -10.29 5.91
N VAL A 54 10.90 -11.35 5.45
CA VAL A 54 11.26 -12.51 6.28
C VAL A 54 12.21 -12.12 7.40
N ALA A 55 13.25 -11.34 7.09
CA ALA A 55 14.24 -10.88 8.06
C ALA A 55 13.62 -10.01 9.15
N LEU A 56 12.79 -9.03 8.76
CA LEU A 56 12.06 -8.16 9.70
C LEU A 56 11.17 -8.98 10.63
N ALA A 57 10.36 -9.89 10.09
CA ALA A 57 9.44 -10.69 10.89
C ALA A 57 10.16 -11.56 11.93
N ARG A 58 11.28 -12.19 11.53
CA ARG A 58 12.12 -12.99 12.43
C ARG A 58 12.78 -12.14 13.51
N ARG A 59 13.35 -10.98 13.13
CA ARG A 59 13.99 -10.07 14.08
C ARG A 59 12.98 -9.53 15.11
N VAL A 60 11.75 -9.18 14.70
CA VAL A 60 10.67 -8.81 15.64
C VAL A 60 10.33 -9.97 16.58
N ALA A 61 10.23 -11.20 16.08
CA ALA A 61 9.98 -12.38 16.93
C ALA A 61 11.13 -12.64 17.92
N ASP A 62 12.37 -12.38 17.53
CA ASP A 62 13.56 -12.51 18.37
C ASP A 62 13.60 -11.44 19.48
N LEU A 63 13.26 -10.19 19.17
CA LEU A 63 13.09 -9.12 20.16
C LEU A 63 12.07 -9.52 21.23
N GLY A 64 10.88 -9.97 20.82
CA GLY A 64 9.88 -10.45 21.77
C GLY A 64 10.36 -11.64 22.59
N THR A 65 11.16 -12.54 22.00
CA THR A 65 11.69 -13.71 22.71
C THR A 65 12.71 -13.29 23.77
N ALA A 66 13.54 -12.29 23.46
CA ALA A 66 14.47 -11.70 24.42
C ALA A 66 13.72 -11.02 25.59
N ALA A 67 12.70 -10.22 25.31
CA ALA A 67 11.87 -9.58 26.33
C ALA A 67 11.17 -10.61 27.24
N ALA A 68 10.64 -11.70 26.68
CA ALA A 68 10.05 -12.79 27.45
C ALA A 68 11.08 -13.45 28.40
N ARG A 69 12.32 -13.70 27.92
CA ARG A 69 13.42 -14.25 28.74
C ARG A 69 13.83 -13.32 29.88
N ARG A 70 13.71 -12.00 29.68
CA ARG A 70 13.92 -10.98 30.73
C ARG A 70 12.77 -10.91 31.75
N GLY A 71 11.72 -11.71 31.58
CA GLY A 71 10.59 -11.76 32.51
C GLY A 71 9.54 -10.68 32.29
N ARG A 72 9.57 -9.96 31.15
CA ARG A 72 8.59 -8.89 30.83
C ARG A 72 7.17 -9.44 30.69
N PHE A 73 7.03 -10.67 30.20
CA PHE A 73 5.76 -11.38 30.12
C PHE A 73 5.97 -12.90 30.08
N LYS A 74 4.95 -13.67 30.49
CA LYS A 74 4.99 -15.15 30.53
C LYS A 74 4.40 -15.83 29.29
N LYS A 75 3.72 -15.05 28.43
CA LYS A 75 3.06 -15.56 27.22
C LYS A 75 4.08 -15.88 26.13
N ARG A 76 3.73 -16.82 25.24
CA ARG A 76 4.54 -17.11 24.05
C ARG A 76 4.44 -15.96 23.05
N VAL A 77 5.57 -15.57 22.50
CA VAL A 77 5.66 -14.54 21.46
C VAL A 77 4.94 -14.99 20.20
N HIS A 78 4.14 -14.08 19.64
CA HIS A 78 3.45 -14.30 18.38
C HIS A 78 3.60 -13.09 17.45
N VAL A 79 3.99 -13.31 16.20
CA VAL A 79 4.08 -12.28 15.18
C VAL A 79 3.19 -12.67 14.01
N THR A 80 2.19 -11.87 13.69
CA THR A 80 1.37 -12.08 12.50
C THR A 80 1.90 -11.23 11.35
N VAL A 81 2.32 -11.88 10.27
CA VAL A 81 2.70 -11.23 9.01
C VAL A 81 1.49 -11.25 8.09
N SER A 82 0.98 -10.08 7.74
CA SER A 82 -0.16 -9.89 6.84
C SER A 82 0.33 -9.23 5.55
N VAL A 83 0.21 -9.92 4.41
CA VAL A 83 0.66 -9.43 3.11
C VAL A 83 -0.54 -9.13 2.20
N SER A 84 -0.66 -7.88 1.76
CA SER A 84 -1.58 -7.52 0.68
C SER A 84 -0.87 -7.49 -0.68
N ASN A 85 -1.63 -7.58 -1.76
CA ASN A 85 -1.10 -7.35 -3.11
C ASN A 85 -1.24 -5.86 -3.45
N PHE A 86 -0.28 -5.32 -4.19
CA PHE A 86 -0.38 -3.98 -4.72
C PHE A 86 -1.59 -3.87 -5.67
N VAL A 87 -2.40 -2.83 -5.48
CA VAL A 87 -3.55 -2.50 -6.33
C VAL A 87 -3.41 -1.02 -6.67
N PRO A 88 -3.18 -0.64 -7.94
CA PRO A 88 -3.08 0.75 -8.33
C PRO A 88 -4.38 1.49 -7.99
N LYS A 89 -4.25 2.67 -7.37
CA LYS A 89 -5.40 3.51 -6.96
C LYS A 89 -5.31 4.88 -7.61
N ALA A 90 -6.47 5.39 -8.01
CA ALA A 90 -6.63 6.77 -8.48
C ALA A 90 -6.07 7.78 -7.48
N HIS A 91 -5.53 8.88 -7.98
CA HIS A 91 -4.97 9.99 -7.19
C HIS A 91 -3.80 9.57 -6.28
N THR A 92 -3.03 8.56 -6.70
CA THR A 92 -1.77 8.17 -6.03
C THR A 92 -0.61 8.27 -7.02
N PRO A 93 0.65 8.42 -6.55
CA PRO A 93 1.81 8.41 -7.43
C PRO A 93 1.91 7.14 -8.29
N PHE A 94 1.36 6.01 -7.84
CA PHE A 94 1.39 4.75 -8.59
C PHE A 94 0.13 4.47 -9.41
N GLN A 95 -0.71 5.47 -9.67
CA GLN A 95 -1.94 5.29 -10.46
C GLN A 95 -1.69 4.87 -11.92
N TRP A 96 -0.48 5.10 -12.43
CA TRP A 96 -0.04 4.70 -13.77
C TRP A 96 0.48 3.26 -13.84
N GLU A 97 0.74 2.62 -12.71
CA GLU A 97 1.32 1.29 -12.65
C GLU A 97 0.31 0.19 -12.97
N GLY A 98 0.83 -0.91 -13.51
CA GLY A 98 0.12 -2.18 -13.63
C GLY A 98 0.15 -2.94 -12.31
N GLN A 99 -0.92 -3.66 -11.98
CA GLN A 99 -0.78 -4.75 -11.02
C GLN A 99 -0.01 -5.90 -11.69
N HIS A 100 0.86 -6.56 -10.94
CA HIS A 100 1.53 -7.77 -11.42
C HIS A 100 0.52 -8.87 -11.78
N PRO A 101 0.80 -9.74 -12.76
CA PRO A 101 -0.07 -10.88 -13.07
C PRO A 101 -0.30 -11.76 -11.85
N ILE A 102 -1.48 -12.40 -11.80
CA ILE A 102 -1.92 -13.26 -10.70
C ILE A 102 -0.87 -14.33 -10.36
N GLU A 103 -0.31 -14.98 -11.37
CA GLU A 103 0.66 -16.06 -11.18
C GLU A 103 1.97 -15.57 -10.57
N GLU A 104 2.38 -14.34 -10.88
CA GLU A 104 3.56 -13.74 -10.26
C GLU A 104 3.30 -13.40 -8.78
N LEU A 105 2.12 -12.85 -8.47
CA LEU A 105 1.72 -12.60 -7.08
C LEU A 105 1.64 -13.90 -6.28
N LYS A 106 1.03 -14.96 -6.83
CA LYS A 106 0.98 -16.29 -6.21
C LYS A 106 2.39 -16.86 -5.97
N ALA A 107 3.30 -16.71 -6.92
CA ALA A 107 4.69 -17.15 -6.76
C ALA A 107 5.40 -16.40 -5.61
N LYS A 108 5.20 -15.09 -5.49
CA LYS A 108 5.73 -14.27 -4.38
C LYS A 108 5.12 -14.67 -3.03
N GLN A 109 3.81 -14.94 -2.98
CA GLN A 109 3.13 -15.42 -1.77
C GLN A 109 3.66 -16.78 -1.32
N GLU A 110 3.87 -17.70 -2.26
CA GLU A 110 4.44 -19.03 -2.00
C GLU A 110 5.88 -18.92 -1.50
N TYR A 111 6.68 -18.05 -2.12
CA TYR A 111 8.05 -17.76 -1.70
C TYR A 111 8.12 -17.36 -0.22
N LEU A 112 7.25 -16.43 0.20
CA LEU A 112 7.14 -16.00 1.59
C LEU A 112 6.64 -17.12 2.50
N ARG A 113 5.61 -17.88 2.07
CA ARG A 113 5.05 -19.00 2.83
C ARG A 113 6.12 -20.05 3.18
N GLN A 114 7.03 -20.34 2.25
CA GLN A 114 8.12 -21.28 2.49
C GLN A 114 9.16 -20.76 3.50
N ARG A 115 9.44 -19.47 3.51
CA ARG A 115 10.50 -18.85 4.33
C ARG A 115 10.03 -18.34 5.69
N LEU A 116 8.76 -18.04 5.84
CA LEU A 116 8.12 -17.63 7.11
C LEU A 116 7.73 -18.82 8.00
N ARG A 117 8.29 -20.01 7.76
CA ARG A 117 8.13 -21.19 8.62
C ARG A 117 8.85 -21.01 9.95
N ASP A 118 8.22 -20.30 10.87
CA ASP A 118 8.64 -20.16 12.26
C ASP A 118 7.41 -20.35 13.15
N LYS A 119 7.55 -21.14 14.22
CA LYS A 119 6.46 -21.45 15.17
C LYS A 119 5.92 -20.21 15.92
N ARG A 120 6.64 -19.09 15.87
CA ARG A 120 6.23 -17.79 16.45
C ARG A 120 5.50 -16.93 15.42
N ILE A 121 5.58 -17.27 14.13
CA ILE A 121 5.07 -16.45 13.05
C ILE A 121 3.80 -17.10 12.46
N SER A 122 2.74 -16.31 12.32
CA SER A 122 1.59 -16.62 11.47
C SER A 122 1.69 -15.80 10.20
N TYR A 123 1.49 -16.43 9.05
CA TYR A 123 1.50 -15.75 7.75
C TYR A 123 0.10 -15.79 7.15
N ASN A 124 -0.45 -14.60 6.89
CA ASN A 124 -1.73 -14.38 6.22
C ASN A 124 -1.48 -13.53 4.96
N TRP A 125 -2.19 -13.81 3.88
CA TRP A 125 -2.10 -13.03 2.65
C TRP A 125 -3.49 -12.78 2.06
N HIS A 126 -3.58 -11.74 1.24
CA HIS A 126 -4.77 -11.45 0.44
C HIS A 126 -4.74 -12.29 -0.84
N GLU A 127 -5.87 -12.91 -1.19
CA GLU A 127 -5.98 -13.74 -2.38
C GLU A 127 -5.68 -12.94 -3.66
N ALA A 128 -4.74 -13.43 -4.46
CA ALA A 128 -4.30 -12.74 -5.68
C ALA A 128 -5.45 -12.56 -6.69
N GLU A 129 -6.35 -13.54 -6.78
CA GLU A 129 -7.52 -13.49 -7.65
C GLU A 129 -8.50 -12.38 -7.25
N LEU A 130 -8.73 -12.19 -5.95
CA LEU A 130 -9.58 -11.11 -5.45
C LEU A 130 -8.93 -9.74 -5.73
N SER A 131 -7.63 -9.60 -5.41
CA SER A 131 -6.88 -8.38 -5.68
C SER A 131 -6.80 -8.02 -7.17
N PHE A 132 -6.86 -9.01 -8.06
CA PHE A 132 -6.98 -8.78 -9.49
C PHE A 132 -8.27 -8.05 -9.86
N TRP A 133 -9.41 -8.51 -9.36
CA TRP A 133 -10.68 -7.82 -9.62
C TRP A 133 -10.77 -6.47 -8.92
N GLU A 134 -10.17 -6.33 -7.74
CA GLU A 134 -10.00 -5.01 -7.12
C GLU A 134 -9.23 -4.05 -8.04
N ALA A 135 -8.19 -4.51 -8.74
CA ALA A 135 -7.44 -3.71 -9.69
C ALA A 135 -8.26 -3.38 -10.95
N VAL A 136 -9.00 -4.36 -11.50
CA VAL A 136 -9.93 -4.12 -12.63
C VAL A 136 -10.91 -3.00 -12.30
N ILE A 137 -11.54 -3.08 -11.12
CA ILE A 137 -12.56 -2.11 -10.69
C ILE A 137 -11.93 -0.77 -10.34
N ALA A 138 -10.82 -0.76 -9.58
CA ALA A 138 -10.15 0.48 -9.17
C ALA A 138 -9.63 1.30 -10.35
N ARG A 139 -9.32 0.64 -11.47
CA ARG A 139 -8.78 1.26 -12.68
C ARG A 139 -9.82 1.37 -13.81
N GLY A 140 -11.06 0.98 -13.54
CA GLY A 140 -12.15 0.95 -14.51
C GLY A 140 -12.50 2.34 -15.04
N ASP A 141 -12.95 2.38 -16.29
CA ASP A 141 -13.59 3.55 -16.90
C ASP A 141 -15.08 3.30 -17.14
N ARG A 142 -15.75 4.24 -17.81
CA ARG A 142 -17.20 4.16 -18.09
C ARG A 142 -17.61 2.87 -18.81
N ARG A 143 -16.71 2.24 -19.58
CA ARG A 143 -16.97 0.98 -20.29
C ARG A 143 -17.17 -0.19 -19.33
N LEU A 144 -16.62 -0.12 -18.11
CA LEU A 144 -16.77 -1.17 -17.10
C LEU A 144 -18.19 -1.21 -16.51
N GLY A 145 -18.97 -0.13 -16.61
CA GLY A 145 -20.33 -0.03 -16.05
C GLY A 145 -21.25 -1.20 -16.42
N PRO A 146 -21.45 -1.50 -17.73
CA PRO A 146 -22.22 -2.66 -18.17
C PRO A 146 -21.71 -4.00 -17.63
N ALA A 147 -20.40 -4.17 -17.46
CA ALA A 147 -19.81 -5.39 -16.93
C ALA A 147 -20.09 -5.56 -15.43
N LEU A 148 -20.04 -4.47 -14.65
CA LEU A 148 -20.44 -4.45 -13.24
C LEU A 148 -21.91 -4.84 -13.08
N GLU A 149 -22.79 -4.26 -13.90
CA GLU A 149 -24.22 -4.59 -13.90
C GLU A 149 -24.43 -6.07 -14.24
N LYS A 150 -23.75 -6.57 -15.28
CA LYS A 150 -23.84 -7.98 -15.68
C LYS A 150 -23.34 -8.94 -14.60
N ALA A 151 -22.23 -8.62 -13.95
CA ALA A 151 -21.69 -9.41 -12.84
C ALA A 151 -22.71 -9.48 -11.70
N TRP A 152 -23.32 -8.35 -11.33
CA TRP A 152 -24.38 -8.32 -10.33
C TRP A 152 -25.61 -9.14 -10.72
N GLN A 153 -26.06 -9.07 -11.99
CA GLN A 153 -27.16 -9.88 -12.52
C GLN A 153 -26.87 -11.40 -12.44
N LYS A 154 -25.60 -11.79 -12.62
CA LYS A 154 -25.14 -13.19 -12.44
C LYS A 154 -25.02 -13.61 -10.97
N GLY A 155 -25.21 -12.68 -10.04
CA GLY A 155 -25.19 -12.94 -8.60
C GLY A 155 -23.84 -12.69 -7.93
N CYS A 156 -22.94 -11.93 -8.54
CA CYS A 156 -21.74 -11.40 -7.89
C CYS A 156 -22.18 -10.40 -6.80
N ARG A 157 -22.11 -10.83 -5.54
CA ARG A 157 -22.57 -10.10 -4.35
C ARG A 157 -21.71 -10.54 -3.18
N PHE A 158 -21.36 -9.58 -2.31
CA PHE A 158 -20.47 -9.85 -1.16
C PHE A 158 -19.10 -10.43 -1.58
N ASP A 159 -18.61 -10.07 -2.77
CA ASP A 159 -17.33 -10.57 -3.30
C ASP A 159 -16.09 -10.08 -2.52
N GLY A 160 -16.26 -9.11 -1.61
CA GLY A 160 -15.20 -8.68 -0.68
C GLY A 160 -14.84 -9.73 0.37
N TRP A 161 -15.64 -10.79 0.51
CA TRP A 161 -15.36 -11.95 1.35
C TRP A 161 -15.02 -13.14 0.46
N SER A 162 -13.85 -13.73 0.69
CA SER A 162 -13.28 -14.80 -0.14
C SER A 162 -14.21 -16.00 -0.36
N GLU A 163 -15.02 -16.35 0.64
CA GLU A 163 -15.97 -17.46 0.62
C GLU A 163 -17.17 -17.22 -0.31
N TYR A 164 -17.47 -15.98 -0.65
CA TYR A 164 -18.55 -15.61 -1.57
C TYR A 164 -18.02 -15.21 -2.94
N PHE A 165 -16.72 -14.99 -3.09
CA PHE A 165 -16.10 -14.43 -4.29
C PHE A 165 -16.35 -15.30 -5.55
N GLN A 166 -16.99 -14.71 -6.57
CA GLN A 166 -17.43 -15.38 -7.80
C GLN A 166 -16.55 -15.07 -9.03
N SER A 167 -15.25 -15.37 -9.01
CA SER A 167 -14.32 -15.04 -10.12
C SER A 167 -14.80 -15.48 -11.52
N VAL A 168 -15.38 -16.69 -11.62
CA VAL A 168 -15.88 -17.23 -12.90
C VAL A 168 -16.95 -16.34 -13.51
N LYS A 169 -17.91 -15.89 -12.69
CA LYS A 169 -19.02 -15.03 -13.13
C LYS A 169 -18.54 -13.64 -13.54
N TRP A 170 -17.50 -13.13 -12.88
CA TRP A 170 -16.83 -11.90 -13.29
C TRP A 170 -16.18 -12.02 -14.66
N ARG A 171 -15.48 -13.14 -14.95
CA ARG A 171 -14.91 -13.39 -16.28
C ARG A 171 -16.00 -13.50 -17.35
N GLU A 172 -17.11 -14.19 -17.08
CA GLU A 172 -18.25 -14.26 -17.99
C GLU A 172 -18.85 -12.88 -18.28
N ALA A 173 -19.05 -12.05 -17.25
CA ALA A 173 -19.59 -10.70 -17.40
C ALA A 173 -18.70 -9.81 -18.27
N MET A 174 -17.38 -9.89 -18.10
CA MET A 174 -16.41 -9.18 -18.94
C MET A 174 -16.44 -9.69 -20.39
N ALA A 175 -16.49 -11.01 -20.60
CA ALA A 175 -16.56 -11.60 -21.93
C ALA A 175 -17.84 -11.20 -22.69
N GLU A 176 -18.99 -11.23 -22.03
CA GLU A 176 -20.29 -10.81 -22.61
C GLU A 176 -20.34 -9.32 -22.97
N THR A 177 -19.52 -8.50 -22.34
CA THR A 177 -19.40 -7.06 -22.63
C THR A 177 -18.22 -6.72 -23.54
N GLY A 178 -17.50 -7.73 -24.04
CA GLY A 178 -16.36 -7.56 -24.93
C GLY A 178 -15.15 -6.90 -24.25
N LEU A 179 -15.05 -6.97 -22.93
CA LEU A 179 -13.96 -6.39 -22.15
C LEU A 179 -12.92 -7.44 -21.77
N ASN A 180 -11.66 -7.01 -21.80
CA ASN A 180 -10.53 -7.78 -21.30
C ASN A 180 -10.17 -7.28 -19.89
N PRO A 181 -10.30 -8.08 -18.82
CA PRO A 181 -9.96 -7.63 -17.47
C PRO A 181 -8.46 -7.36 -17.29
N GLU A 182 -7.58 -8.14 -17.92
CA GLU A 182 -6.13 -7.94 -17.87
C GLU A 182 -5.70 -6.58 -18.46
N PHE A 183 -6.45 -6.05 -19.44
CA PHE A 183 -6.25 -4.69 -19.97
C PHE A 183 -6.39 -3.62 -18.88
N TYR A 184 -7.31 -3.80 -17.92
CA TYR A 184 -7.50 -2.85 -16.82
C TYR A 184 -6.50 -3.10 -15.69
N ALA A 185 -6.35 -4.35 -15.24
CA ALA A 185 -5.54 -4.67 -14.07
C ALA A 185 -4.04 -4.50 -14.33
N ASN A 186 -3.51 -5.07 -15.42
CA ASN A 186 -2.07 -5.29 -15.59
C ASN A 186 -1.37 -4.25 -16.45
N ARG A 187 -2.10 -3.46 -17.23
CA ARG A 187 -1.52 -2.48 -18.14
C ARG A 187 -0.83 -1.35 -17.37
N GLN A 188 0.38 -0.97 -17.77
CA GLN A 188 0.97 0.30 -17.37
C GLN A 188 0.43 1.43 -18.27
N ILE A 189 0.02 2.54 -17.68
CA ILE A 189 -0.55 3.69 -18.40
C ILE A 189 0.56 4.74 -18.57
N PRO A 190 0.85 5.23 -19.79
CA PRO A 190 1.78 6.33 -19.99
C PRO A 190 1.40 7.58 -19.18
N LEU A 191 2.39 8.31 -18.66
CA LEU A 191 2.17 9.59 -17.96
C LEU A 191 1.49 10.66 -18.84
N THR A 192 1.45 10.48 -20.16
CA THR A 192 0.80 11.37 -21.12
C THR A 192 -0.67 11.03 -21.37
N ASP A 193 -1.12 9.83 -20.99
CA ASP A 193 -2.48 9.37 -21.27
C ASP A 193 -3.48 10.01 -20.31
N ILE A 194 -4.71 10.17 -20.79
CA ILE A 194 -5.85 10.62 -19.99
C ILE A 194 -6.30 9.46 -19.11
N LEU A 195 -6.40 9.69 -17.80
CA LEU A 195 -6.87 8.71 -16.84
C LEU A 195 -8.41 8.76 -16.72
N PRO A 196 -9.07 7.62 -16.44
CA PRO A 196 -10.53 7.57 -16.30
C PRO A 196 -11.09 8.54 -15.24
N TRP A 197 -10.31 8.86 -14.22
CA TRP A 197 -10.65 9.74 -13.11
C TRP A 197 -10.07 11.15 -13.22
N ASP A 198 -9.43 11.55 -14.33
CA ASP A 198 -8.87 12.91 -14.48
C ASP A 198 -9.92 14.03 -14.39
N HIS A 199 -11.21 13.69 -14.56
CA HIS A 199 -12.33 14.61 -14.38
C HIS A 199 -12.75 14.78 -12.90
N LEU A 200 -12.13 14.05 -11.98
CA LEU A 200 -12.31 14.14 -10.54
C LEU A 200 -11.11 14.86 -9.93
N SER A 201 -11.30 15.50 -8.78
CA SER A 201 -10.22 16.17 -8.06
C SER A 201 -10.15 15.67 -6.63
N SER A 202 -8.96 15.25 -6.21
CA SER A 202 -8.60 15.03 -4.80
C SER A 202 -7.96 16.28 -4.16
N GLY A 203 -7.83 17.38 -4.91
CA GLY A 203 -7.05 18.56 -4.54
C GLY A 203 -5.55 18.45 -4.86
N VAL A 204 -5.03 17.24 -5.08
CA VAL A 204 -3.64 17.03 -5.51
C VAL A 204 -3.52 17.21 -7.01
N THR A 205 -2.53 17.97 -7.49
CA THR A 205 -2.32 18.17 -8.93
C THR A 205 -1.78 16.91 -9.60
N ARG A 206 -2.15 16.73 -10.88
CA ARG A 206 -1.64 15.63 -11.71
C ARG A 206 -0.12 15.70 -11.88
N ASP A 207 0.41 16.92 -12.06
CA ASP A 207 1.84 17.15 -12.24
C ASP A 207 2.63 16.75 -10.99
N TYR A 208 2.13 17.12 -9.79
CA TYR A 208 2.74 16.68 -8.54
C TYR A 208 2.77 15.14 -8.44
N LEU A 209 1.66 14.46 -8.74
CA LEU A 209 1.64 12.99 -8.71
C LEU A 209 2.63 12.38 -9.71
N ALA A 210 2.83 13.00 -10.87
CA ALA A 210 3.79 12.55 -11.88
C ALA A 210 5.23 12.78 -11.43
N ASP A 211 5.50 13.87 -10.74
CA ASP A 211 6.82 14.15 -10.14
C ASP A 211 7.12 13.16 -9.01
N GLU A 212 6.17 12.91 -8.11
CA GLU A 212 6.28 11.90 -7.05
C GLU A 212 6.50 10.49 -7.63
N TYR A 213 5.84 10.16 -8.75
CA TYR A 213 6.07 8.90 -9.45
C TYR A 213 7.52 8.78 -9.92
N ARG A 214 8.07 9.83 -10.55
CA ARG A 214 9.48 9.84 -11.02
C ARG A 214 10.46 9.78 -9.86
N ALA A 215 10.19 10.49 -8.77
CA ALA A 215 10.97 10.44 -7.53
C ALA A 215 10.98 9.02 -6.96
N ALA A 216 9.80 8.39 -6.85
CA ALA A 216 9.65 7.02 -6.39
C ALA A 216 10.43 6.01 -7.26
N MET A 217 10.35 6.13 -8.59
CA MET A 217 11.12 5.27 -9.52
C MET A 217 12.64 5.46 -9.35
N SER A 218 13.07 6.59 -8.81
CA SER A 218 14.48 6.90 -8.52
C SER A 218 14.87 6.64 -7.07
N GLY A 219 13.93 6.16 -6.22
CA GLY A 219 14.16 5.95 -4.79
C GLY A 219 14.35 7.24 -3.99
N ILE A 220 13.93 8.38 -4.52
CA ILE A 220 14.01 9.69 -3.87
C ILE A 220 12.75 9.88 -3.02
N THR A 221 12.93 10.18 -1.74
CA THR A 221 11.83 10.47 -0.82
C THR A 221 11.43 11.93 -0.87
N THR A 222 10.16 12.19 -0.56
CA THR A 222 9.60 13.54 -0.43
C THR A 222 9.32 13.81 1.03
N GLU A 223 9.87 14.90 1.55
CA GLU A 223 9.78 15.24 2.96
C GLU A 223 8.36 15.68 3.37
N ASP A 224 8.10 15.60 4.67
CA ASP A 224 6.83 16.04 5.25
C ASP A 224 6.68 17.56 5.14
N CYS A 225 5.67 18.01 4.38
CA CYS A 225 5.46 19.42 4.13
C CYS A 225 5.11 20.24 5.39
N ARG A 226 4.74 19.57 6.49
CA ARG A 226 4.50 20.18 7.81
C ARG A 226 5.79 20.62 8.50
N LEU A 227 6.91 19.96 8.18
CA LEU A 227 8.19 20.15 8.88
C LEU A 227 9.25 20.76 7.96
N ALA A 228 9.33 20.31 6.71
CA ALA A 228 10.36 20.72 5.76
C ALA A 228 9.93 21.90 4.86
N GLY A 229 8.62 22.17 4.77
CA GLY A 229 8.04 23.22 3.92
C GLY A 229 7.20 22.67 2.77
N CYS A 230 6.47 23.56 2.10
CA CYS A 230 5.49 23.18 1.08
C CYS A 230 6.13 22.40 -0.10
N THR A 231 5.57 21.24 -0.44
CA THR A 231 5.96 20.43 -1.61
C THR A 231 5.11 20.72 -2.85
N THR A 232 4.29 21.78 -2.79
CA THR A 232 3.46 22.26 -3.92
C THR A 232 2.49 21.22 -4.51
N CYS A 233 1.94 20.34 -3.66
CA CYS A 233 0.95 19.34 -4.09
C CYS A 233 -0.39 19.91 -4.59
N GLY A 234 -0.66 21.20 -4.33
CA GLY A 234 -1.86 21.92 -4.76
C GLY A 234 -3.03 21.92 -3.78
N VAL A 235 -3.06 21.00 -2.79
CA VAL A 235 -4.22 20.82 -1.89
C VAL A 235 -4.58 22.10 -1.13
N CYS A 236 -3.61 22.74 -0.46
CA CYS A 236 -3.87 23.92 0.36
C CYS A 236 -4.40 25.09 -0.48
N ALA A 237 -3.79 25.34 -1.63
CA ALA A 237 -4.22 26.40 -2.55
C ALA A 237 -5.60 26.10 -3.18
N ALA A 238 -5.82 24.87 -3.65
CA ALA A 238 -7.08 24.48 -4.30
C ALA A 238 -8.27 24.48 -3.34
N LEU A 239 -8.07 24.15 -2.06
CA LEU A 239 -9.12 24.10 -1.06
C LEU A 239 -9.22 25.39 -0.22
N GLY A 240 -8.30 26.34 -0.39
CA GLY A 240 -8.25 27.57 0.42
C GLY A 240 -8.00 27.30 1.91
N VAL A 241 -7.17 26.30 2.22
CA VAL A 241 -6.86 25.88 3.60
C VAL A 241 -5.40 26.14 3.95
N ASN A 242 -5.12 26.33 5.24
CA ASN A 242 -3.77 26.51 5.77
C ASN A 242 -3.41 25.37 6.73
N LEU A 243 -2.12 25.07 6.82
CA LEU A 243 -1.59 24.14 7.82
C LEU A 243 -1.63 24.78 9.21
N ASN A 244 -2.34 24.15 10.14
CA ASN A 244 -2.37 24.56 11.54
C ASN A 244 -1.89 23.40 12.42
N LEU A 245 -0.65 23.49 12.90
CA LEU A 245 -0.02 22.48 13.74
C LEU A 245 -0.18 22.89 15.21
N THR A 246 -0.90 22.08 15.99
CA THR A 246 -1.21 22.37 17.40
C THR A 246 -0.04 22.21 18.38
N SER A 247 1.14 21.76 17.92
CA SER A 247 2.23 21.31 18.82
C SER A 247 3.64 21.83 18.49
N LEU A 248 3.80 22.80 17.60
CA LEU A 248 5.02 23.61 17.60
C LEU A 248 4.74 24.82 18.50
N GLY A 249 5.66 25.14 19.41
CA GLY A 249 5.49 26.21 20.40
C GLY A 249 4.89 27.47 19.79
N ARG A 250 4.03 28.15 20.55
CA ARG A 250 3.48 29.45 20.16
C ARG A 250 4.63 30.44 19.92
N ASP A 251 5.00 30.60 18.68
CA ASP A 251 5.72 31.78 18.23
C ASP A 251 4.67 32.88 18.00
N GLU A 252 4.89 34.06 18.59
CA GLU A 252 3.90 35.15 18.75
C GLU A 252 3.37 35.78 17.43
N SER A 253 3.67 35.22 16.26
CA SER A 253 3.16 35.68 14.97
C SER A 253 2.11 34.78 14.32
N GLY A 254 1.81 33.59 14.87
CA GLY A 254 0.55 32.88 14.63
C GLY A 254 0.13 32.58 13.19
N ASN A 255 1.02 32.62 12.20
CA ASN A 255 0.74 32.21 10.82
C ASN A 255 2.03 31.87 10.08
N VAL A 256 2.17 30.61 9.63
CA VAL A 256 3.02 30.33 8.47
C VAL A 256 2.14 30.49 7.25
N SER A 257 2.18 31.69 6.69
CA SER A 257 1.54 32.02 5.42
C SER A 257 2.08 31.09 4.33
N VAL A 258 1.19 30.27 3.74
CA VAL A 258 1.52 29.43 2.57
C VAL A 258 1.75 30.30 1.32
N SER A 259 1.33 31.57 1.32
CA SER A 259 1.48 32.46 0.16
C SER A 259 2.90 32.99 -0.06
N ASP A 260 3.79 32.87 0.93
CA ASP A 260 5.11 33.52 0.85
C ASP A 260 6.22 32.56 0.37
N ARG A 261 5.85 31.36 -0.08
CA ARG A 261 6.78 30.35 -0.64
C ARG A 261 6.33 29.75 -1.98
N ILE A 262 5.44 30.42 -2.69
CA ILE A 262 5.12 30.13 -4.10
C ILE A 262 5.95 31.07 -4.98
#